data_AF-A0A5P6PBV3-F1
#
_entry.id   AF-A0A5P6PBV3-F1
#
_cell.length_a   1.000
_cell.length_b   1.000
_cell.length_c   1.000
_cell.angle_alpha   90.00
_cell.angle_beta   90.00
_cell.angle_gamma   90.00
#
_symmetry.space_group_name_H-M   'P 1'
#
loop_
_entity.id
_entity.type
_entity.pdbx_description
1 polymer ?
#
loop_
_entity_poly.entity_id
_entity_poly.type
_entity_poly.pdbx_seq_one_letter_code
_entity_poly.pdbx_strand_id
1 'polypeptide(L)' 'MPYQVKSGSFLIVASTLPAALQLYDDMKSGPEDVSIRDMDGRQIDIDELRPILNDGEPS' A
#
# COMPACT_ATOMS: atom_id res chain seq x y z
N MET A 1 7.77 -16.49 -6.07
CA MET A 1 8.46 -15.77 -7.16
C MET A 1 9.06 -14.50 -6.55
N PRO A 2 10.34 -14.17 -6.78
CA PRO A 2 10.91 -12.93 -6.27
C PRO A 2 10.18 -11.73 -6.89
N TYR A 3 9.87 -10.71 -6.08
CA TYR A 3 9.24 -9.48 -6.55
C TYR A 3 10.14 -8.82 -7.61
N GLN A 4 9.61 -8.65 -8.82
CA GLN A 4 10.30 -7.92 -9.87
C GLN A 4 9.95 -6.44 -9.76
N VAL A 5 10.91 -5.64 -9.33
CA VAL A 5 10.80 -4.18 -9.26
C VAL A 5 11.35 -3.60 -10.57
N LYS A 6 10.65 -2.61 -11.15
CA LYS A 6 11.13 -1.91 -12.33
C LYS A 6 12.43 -1.16 -11.99
N SER A 7 13.36 -1.08 -12.95
CA SER A 7 14.59 -0.30 -12.78
C SER A 7 14.26 1.17 -12.42
N GLY A 8 14.87 1.67 -11.34
CA GLY A 8 14.61 3.01 -10.81
C GLY A 8 13.51 3.06 -9.73
N SER A 9 12.82 1.94 -9.48
CA SER A 9 11.85 1.83 -8.39
C SER A 9 12.47 1.20 -7.15
N PHE A 10 11.86 1.44 -5.99
CA PHE A 10 12.19 0.77 -4.73
C PHE A 10 10.95 0.07 -4.15
N LEU A 11 11.18 -0.86 -3.24
CA LEU A 11 10.13 -1.59 -2.54
C LEU A 11 10.29 -1.39 -1.03
N ILE A 12 9.21 -1.00 -0.36
CA ILE A 12 9.14 -0.91 1.09
C ILE A 12 8.21 -2.01 1.58
N VAL A 13 8.68 -2.82 2.53
CA VAL A 13 7.83 -3.80 3.22
C VAL A 13 7.33 -3.17 4.51
N ALA A 14 6.02 -2.95 4.59
CA ALA A 14 5.35 -2.54 5.82
C ALA A 14 4.81 -3.76 6.57
N SER A 15 4.96 -3.79 7.89
CA SER A 15 4.53 -4.92 8.73
C SER A 15 3.02 -4.98 8.96
N THR A 16 2.29 -3.89 8.69
CA THR A 16 0.85 -3.79 8.88
C THR A 16 0.20 -3.00 7.74
N LEU A 17 -1.08 -3.28 7.47
CA LEU A 17 -1.86 -2.56 6.46
C LEU A 17 -1.99 -1.05 6.77
N PRO A 18 -2.26 -0.60 8.02
CA PRO A 18 -2.26 0.84 8.34
C PRO A 18 -0.93 1.53 8.05
N ALA A 19 0.20 0.89 8.34
CA ALA A 19 1.52 1.45 8.04
C ALA A 19 1.77 1.54 6.53
N ALA A 20 1.32 0.54 5.76
CA ALA A 20 1.40 0.57 4.30
C ALA A 20 0.56 1.71 3.70
N LEU A 21 -0.63 1.96 4.25
CA LEU A 21 -1.52 3.03 3.81
C LEU A 21 -0.96 4.42 4.13
N GLN A 22 -0.40 4.62 5.32
CA GLN A 22 0.25 5.87 5.66
C GLN A 22 1.40 6.19 4.67
N LEU A 23 2.27 5.21 4.40
CA LEU A 23 3.37 5.37 3.44
C LEU A 23 2.87 5.67 2.03
N TYR A 24 1.78 5.04 1.60
CA TYR A 24 1.16 5.32 0.32
C TYR A 24 0.63 6.75 0.25
N ASP A 25 -0.06 7.23 1.28
CA ASP A 25 -0.61 8.58 1.33
C ASP A 25 0.49 9.65 1.33
N ASP A 26 1.59 9.41 2.06
CA ASP A 26 2.76 10.29 2.07
C ASP A 26 3.39 10.41 0.66
N MET A 27 3.44 9.30 -0.10
CA MET A 27 4.08 9.23 -1.41
C MET A 27 3.16 9.59 -2.60
N LYS A 28 1.84 9.41 -2.48
CA LYS A 28 0.84 9.68 -3.55
C LYS A 28 0.82 11.14 -3.98
N SER A 29 1.31 12.05 -3.13
CA SER A 29 1.43 13.48 -3.44
C SER A 29 2.45 13.80 -4.55
N GLY A 30 3.34 12.86 -4.88
CA GLY A 30 4.36 13.01 -5.93
C GLY A 30 3.84 12.70 -7.35
N PRO A 31 4.64 13.00 -8.38
CA PRO A 31 4.33 12.66 -9.78
C PRO A 31 4.54 11.17 -10.11
N GLU A 32 5.02 10.36 -9.16
CA GLU A 32 5.37 8.98 -9.38
C GLU A 32 4.20 8.03 -9.12
N ASP A 33 4.22 6.89 -9.82
CA ASP A 33 3.21 5.85 -9.67
C ASP A 33 3.48 5.01 -8.42
N VAL A 34 2.55 5.04 -7.46
CA VAL A 34 2.66 4.34 -6.18
C VAL A 34 1.59 3.26 -6.13
N SER A 35 1.97 2.03 -5.76
CA SER A 35 1.04 0.92 -5.58
C SER A 35 1.35 0.13 -4.31
N ILE A 36 0.29 -0.37 -3.66
CA ILE A 36 0.41 -1.32 -2.55
C ILE A 36 0.08 -2.72 -3.09
N ARG A 37 0.85 -3.72 -2.66
CA ARG A 37 0.59 -5.13 -2.94
C ARG A 37 0.67 -5.95 -1.66
N ASP A 38 -0.12 -7.02 -1.59
CA ASP A 38 0.00 -8.01 -0.52
C ASP A 38 1.26 -8.89 -0.69
N MET A 39 1.49 -9.75 0.30
CA MET A 39 2.60 -10.71 0.31
C MET A 39 2.49 -11.80 -0.77
N ASP A 40 1.32 -11.97 -1.37
CA ASP A 40 1.08 -12.86 -2.51
C ASP A 40 1.29 -12.13 -3.86
N GLY A 41 1.58 -10.82 -3.82
CA GLY A 41 1.84 -9.97 -4.97
C GLY A 41 0.58 -9.41 -5.65
N ARG A 42 -0.60 -9.60 -5.06
CA ARG A 42 -1.86 -9.04 -5.54
C ARG A 42 -1.90 -7.56 -5.24
N GLN A 43 -2.29 -6.77 -6.24
CA GLN A 43 -2.48 -5.35 -6.03
C GLN A 43 -3.70 -5.13 -5.14
N ILE A 44 -3.49 -4.26 -4.16
CA ILE A 44 -4.51 -3.85 -3.22
C ILE A 44 -5.19 -2.59 -3.78
N ASP A 45 -6.52 -2.64 -3.92
CA ASP A 45 -7.31 -1.44 -4.15
C ASP A 45 -7.54 -0.72 -2.82
N ILE A 46 -6.95 0.46 -2.71
CA ILE A 46 -6.97 1.25 -1.48
C ILE A 46 -8.32 1.91 -1.27
N ASP A 47 -9.01 2.29 -2.35
CA ASP A 47 -10.29 2.97 -2.27
C ASP A 47 -11.38 2.01 -1.76
N GLU A 48 -11.25 0.71 -2.05
CA GLU A 48 -12.12 -0.34 -1.51
C GLU A 48 -11.83 -0.69 -0.03
N LEU A 49 -10.58 -0.50 0.44
CA LEU A 49 -10.18 -0.86 1.80
C LEU A 49 -10.39 0.24 2.84
N ARG A 50 -10.32 1.51 2.44
CA ARG A 50 -10.49 2.66 3.34
C ARG A 50 -11.79 2.62 4.16
N PRO A 51 -12.97 2.26 3.61
CA PRO A 51 -14.20 2.17 4.39
C PRO A 51 -14.12 1.10 5.49
N ILE A 52 -13.55 -0.06 5.17
CA ILE A 52 -13.46 -1.22 6.08
C ILE A 52 -12.56 -0.91 7.28
N LEU A 53 -11.52 -0.11 7.07
CA LEU A 53 -10.59 0.29 8.12
C LEU A 53 -11.15 1.39 9.03
N ASN A 54 -11.97 2.29 8.48
CA ASN A 54 -12.59 3.36 9.25
C ASN A 54 -13.80 2.87 10.08
N ASP A 55 -14.46 1.80 9.67
CA ASP A 55 -15.58 1.18 10.41
C ASP A 55 -15.12 0.25 11.56
N GLY A 56 -13.80 0.13 11.78
CA GLY A 56 -13.19 -0.81 12.72
C GLY A 56 -12.83 -0.28 14.11
N GLU A 57 -13.14 0.98 14.46
CA GLU A 57 -12.97 1.48 15.84
C GLU A 57 -14.20 1.14 16.70
N PRO A 58 -14.14 0.13 17.60
CA PRO A 58 -15.10 0.04 18.68
C PRO A 58 -14.87 1.22 19.62
N SER A 59 -15.96 1.92 19.93
CA SER A 59 -16.04 3.01 20.91
C SER A 59 -15.63 2.60 22.31
#